data_AF-K1RWT6-F1
#
_entry.id   AF-K1RWT6-F1
#
_cell.length_a   1.000
_cell.length_b   1.000
_cell.length_c   1.000
_cell.angle_alpha   90.00
_cell.angle_beta   90.00
_cell.angle_gamma   90.00
#
_symmetry.space_group_name_H-M   'P 1'
#
loop_
_entity.id
_entity.type
_entity.pdbx_description
1 polymer ?
#
loop_
_entity_poly.entity_id
_entity_poly.type
_entity_poly.pdbx_seq_one_letter_code
_entity_poly.pdbx_strand_id
1 'polypeptide(L)'
;MFVDQSRVMESLSGIPTPGTEKPQQGNQCLLKLMSPPELLHSHTLTGVEYCGHISCVTSDWVWVSDGNNLILTDTTGDLVHRVEDSRSGLHCRGFHTVNSESELIYIHRKHKINKLSKDMKTTITFIKRTYTTWRPQCLYWSPSTGDLLVGMCYIHTGTAKVTRYNQSGQLTRTIQHDNTGRGLYRYPHYITENNNGDVVVSDRRAVVVTEPGGRHRFSYTGPPSGLGLEPGGICTDALSHILVYDGRTKTVQMLDKDGTREGGPGQPTTGTRPREGESKSGYKARLEQLSTALELERAKLSDLQGAIERVTAVNQTSERVWTTNVLKDELKQERLVCHQKKNEIDKIQLQKLDITRHYEHEHDQVSQLKSEHELLRS
;
A
#
# COMPACT_ATOMS: atom_id res chain seq x y z
N MET A 1 -8.82 -8.43 48.99
CA MET A 1 -9.59 -9.68 48.80
C MET A 1 -9.27 -10.15 47.39
N PHE A 2 -8.27 -11.03 47.27
CA PHE A 2 -7.87 -11.64 46.01
C PHE A 2 -8.83 -12.78 45.69
N VAL A 3 -9.32 -12.86 44.46
CA VAL A 3 -9.74 -14.12 43.84
C VAL A 3 -9.21 -14.16 42.41
N ASP A 4 -8.55 -15.28 42.17
CA ASP A 4 -7.88 -15.83 41.01
C ASP A 4 -8.84 -16.13 39.84
N GLN A 5 -8.40 -15.84 38.61
CA GLN A 5 -8.97 -16.36 37.37
C GLN A 5 -7.86 -16.85 36.44
N SER A 6 -7.02 -17.74 36.94
CA SER A 6 -6.41 -18.77 36.12
C SER A 6 -7.47 -19.83 35.77
N ARG A 7 -7.80 -19.95 34.48
CA ARG A 7 -8.30 -21.15 33.75
C ARG A 7 -9.07 -20.75 32.48
N VAL A 8 -8.35 -20.46 31.38
CA VAL A 8 -8.64 -20.97 30.02
C VAL A 8 -7.33 -20.91 29.20
N MET A 9 -6.32 -21.68 29.59
CA MET A 9 -5.11 -21.89 28.80
C MET A 9 -4.55 -23.27 29.17
N GLU A 10 -5.22 -24.33 28.73
CA GLU A 10 -4.66 -25.67 28.72
C GLU A 10 -5.50 -26.55 27.81
N SER A 11 -5.00 -26.81 26.60
CA SER A 11 -5.08 -28.07 25.85
C SER A 11 -4.74 -27.80 24.40
N LEU A 12 -3.45 -27.95 24.05
CA LEU A 12 -2.92 -28.50 22.79
C LEU A 12 -1.37 -28.50 22.90
N SER A 13 -0.85 -29.12 23.96
CA SER A 13 0.56 -29.52 24.06
C SER A 13 0.62 -31.04 24.05
N GLY A 14 1.02 -31.58 22.90
CA GLY A 14 1.21 -33.02 22.76
C GLY A 14 1.46 -33.42 21.33
N ILE A 15 2.65 -33.10 20.80
CA ILE A 15 3.41 -33.89 19.81
C ILE A 15 4.90 -33.43 19.91
N PRO A 16 5.90 -34.33 19.88
CA PRO A 16 7.29 -34.02 20.19
C PRO A 16 8.01 -33.22 19.09
N THR A 17 8.90 -32.32 19.50
CA THR A 17 9.85 -31.60 18.64
C THR A 17 11.00 -32.51 18.19
N PRO A 18 11.39 -32.43 16.91
CA PRO A 18 12.78 -32.62 16.52
C PRO A 18 13.33 -31.39 15.81
N GLY A 19 14.48 -30.91 16.29
CA GLY A 19 15.52 -30.35 15.43
C GLY A 19 15.39 -28.89 14.99
N THR A 20 16.34 -28.09 15.48
CA THR A 20 16.69 -26.73 15.09
C THR A 20 16.87 -26.57 13.57
N GLU A 21 15.94 -25.90 12.88
CA GLU A 21 16.18 -25.38 11.52
C GLU A 21 15.72 -23.91 11.41
N LYS A 22 16.64 -23.05 10.93
CA LYS A 22 16.42 -21.61 10.76
C LYS A 22 15.40 -21.36 9.63
N PRO A 23 14.28 -20.66 9.86
CA PRO A 23 13.25 -20.41 8.82
C PRO A 23 13.65 -19.41 7.73
N GLN A 24 14.85 -18.82 7.79
CA GLN A 24 15.19 -17.65 6.98
C GLN A 24 15.79 -17.95 5.60
N GLN A 25 16.12 -19.21 5.29
CA GLN A 25 16.87 -19.53 4.06
C GLN A 25 16.02 -20.16 2.95
N GLY A 26 14.86 -20.74 3.27
CA GLY A 26 13.98 -21.41 2.28
C GLY A 26 13.27 -20.45 1.32
N ASN A 27 13.06 -19.19 1.71
CA ASN A 27 12.27 -18.24 0.91
C ASN A 27 13.11 -17.37 -0.03
N GLN A 28 14.45 -17.40 0.06
CA GLN A 28 15.32 -16.58 -0.78
C GLN A 28 15.58 -17.18 -2.17
N CYS A 29 15.25 -18.46 -2.40
CA CYS A 29 15.53 -19.16 -3.66
C CYS A 29 14.29 -19.37 -4.55
N LEU A 30 13.11 -18.92 -4.12
CA LEU A 30 11.84 -19.07 -4.87
C LEU A 30 11.52 -17.89 -5.79
N LEU A 31 12.24 -16.77 -5.69
CA LEU A 31 11.99 -15.57 -6.48
C LEU A 31 12.90 -15.55 -7.72
N LYS A 32 12.64 -16.48 -8.65
CA LYS A 32 13.20 -16.44 -10.01
C LYS A 32 12.15 -15.80 -10.92
N LEU A 33 12.52 -14.68 -11.55
CA LEU A 33 11.77 -13.90 -12.54
C LEU A 33 10.24 -13.94 -12.35
N MET A 34 9.70 -12.92 -11.67
CA MET A 34 8.29 -12.57 -11.82
C MET A 34 7.93 -12.62 -13.31
N SER A 35 6.93 -13.43 -13.67
CA SER A 35 6.40 -13.46 -15.03
C SER A 35 6.03 -12.02 -15.43
N PRO A 36 6.25 -11.64 -16.70
CA PRO A 36 5.93 -10.28 -17.15
C PRO A 36 4.48 -9.94 -16.74
N PRO A 37 4.24 -8.70 -16.26
CA PRO A 37 2.91 -8.31 -15.82
C PRO A 37 1.91 -8.50 -16.96
N GLU A 38 0.83 -9.24 -16.69
CA GLU A 38 -0.24 -9.47 -17.65
C GLU A 38 -1.26 -8.33 -17.55
N LEU A 39 -1.53 -7.67 -18.67
CA LEU A 39 -2.58 -6.65 -18.75
C LEU A 39 -3.94 -7.36 -18.78
N LEU A 40 -4.60 -7.43 -17.63
CA LEU A 40 -5.91 -8.09 -17.52
C LEU A 40 -7.03 -7.25 -18.13
N HIS A 41 -7.03 -5.94 -17.90
CA HIS A 41 -8.09 -5.05 -18.34
C HIS A 41 -7.57 -3.64 -18.60
N SER A 42 -8.12 -2.96 -19.62
CA SER A 42 -7.79 -1.58 -19.95
C SER A 42 -9.06 -0.79 -20.27
N HIS A 43 -9.22 0.36 -19.62
CA HIS A 43 -10.32 1.28 -19.87
C HIS A 43 -9.78 2.58 -20.47
N THR A 44 -10.53 3.16 -21.41
CA THR A 44 -10.20 4.46 -22.01
C THR A 44 -11.13 5.51 -21.44
N LEU A 45 -10.55 6.56 -20.84
CA LEU A 45 -11.30 7.69 -20.31
C LEU A 45 -11.40 8.78 -21.38
N THR A 46 -12.62 9.10 -21.83
CA THR A 46 -12.83 10.20 -22.78
C THR A 46 -12.89 11.56 -22.06
N GLY A 47 -12.30 12.60 -22.65
CA GLY A 47 -12.33 13.96 -22.10
C GLY A 47 -11.29 14.27 -21.01
N VAL A 48 -10.30 13.37 -20.83
CA VAL A 48 -9.14 13.56 -19.95
C VAL A 48 -7.90 13.77 -20.82
N GLU A 49 -7.39 15.00 -20.87
CA GLU A 49 -6.20 15.32 -21.69
C GLU A 49 -4.88 14.85 -21.03
N TYR A 50 -4.81 14.78 -19.70
CA TYR A 50 -3.59 14.45 -18.98
C TYR A 50 -3.86 13.72 -17.65
N CYS A 51 -3.51 12.44 -17.51
CA CYS A 51 -3.66 11.73 -16.24
C CYS A 51 -2.44 11.94 -15.31
N GLY A 52 -2.59 12.78 -14.28
CA GLY A 52 -1.51 13.12 -13.34
C GLY A 52 -1.51 12.28 -12.06
N HIS A 53 -2.65 11.77 -11.62
CA HIS A 53 -2.77 10.94 -10.41
C HIS A 53 -4.08 10.17 -10.38
N ILE A 54 -4.03 8.91 -9.93
CA ILE A 54 -5.20 8.05 -9.76
C ILE A 54 -5.34 7.62 -8.30
N SER A 55 -6.57 7.44 -7.83
CA SER A 55 -6.86 6.83 -6.53
C SER A 55 -8.12 6.00 -6.63
N CYS A 56 -8.00 4.70 -6.42
CA CYS A 56 -9.12 3.77 -6.51
C CYS A 56 -10.02 3.89 -5.27
N VAL A 57 -11.33 3.96 -5.49
CA VAL A 57 -12.35 3.94 -4.42
C VAL A 57 -12.83 2.50 -4.23
N THR A 58 -13.26 1.89 -5.33
CA THR A 58 -13.69 0.49 -5.44
C THR A 58 -13.14 -0.08 -6.75
N SER A 59 -13.48 -1.33 -7.08
CA SER A 59 -13.19 -1.90 -8.40
C SER A 59 -13.87 -1.13 -9.53
N ASP A 60 -14.97 -0.43 -9.23
CA ASP A 60 -15.79 0.25 -10.22
C ASP A 60 -15.52 1.75 -10.31
N TRP A 61 -15.01 2.38 -9.24
CA TRP A 61 -14.87 3.83 -9.16
C TRP A 61 -13.44 4.28 -8.89
N VAL A 62 -12.97 5.25 -9.68
CA VAL A 62 -11.63 5.81 -9.60
C VAL A 62 -11.64 7.33 -9.64
N TRP A 63 -10.89 7.95 -8.74
CA TRP A 63 -10.57 9.36 -8.83
C TRP A 63 -9.37 9.58 -9.74
N VAL A 64 -9.53 10.48 -10.71
CA VAL A 64 -8.51 10.83 -11.68
C VAL A 64 -8.25 12.34 -11.60
N SER A 65 -6.98 12.72 -11.58
CA SER A 65 -6.60 14.11 -11.83
C SER A 65 -6.23 14.29 -13.29
N ASP A 66 -6.94 15.17 -13.98
CA ASP A 66 -6.76 15.44 -15.41
C ASP A 66 -5.80 16.62 -15.71
N GLY A 67 -5.04 17.08 -14.70
CA GLY A 67 -4.17 18.26 -14.76
C GLY A 67 -4.86 19.58 -14.41
N ASN A 68 -6.16 19.72 -14.68
CA ASN A 68 -6.93 20.93 -14.33
C ASN A 68 -8.04 20.68 -13.31
N ASN A 69 -8.47 19.43 -13.21
CA ASN A 69 -9.63 18.98 -12.46
C ASN A 69 -9.31 17.69 -11.71
N LEU A 70 -10.15 17.42 -10.71
CA LEU A 70 -10.22 16.15 -10.00
C LEU A 70 -11.61 15.57 -10.23
N ILE A 71 -11.67 14.45 -10.95
CA ILE A 71 -12.90 13.83 -11.42
C ILE A 71 -13.04 12.41 -10.89
N LEU A 72 -14.28 12.00 -10.62
CA LEU A 72 -14.64 10.62 -10.33
C LEU A 72 -15.21 10.01 -11.60
N THR A 73 -14.68 8.85 -11.98
CA THR A 73 -15.17 8.09 -13.12
C THR A 73 -15.44 6.65 -12.71
N ASP A 74 -16.34 6.01 -13.44
CA ASP A 74 -16.55 4.57 -13.32
C ASP A 74 -15.66 3.77 -14.29
N THR A 75 -15.80 2.44 -14.27
CA THR A 75 -15.09 1.52 -15.17
C THR A 75 -15.57 1.61 -16.62
N THR A 76 -16.74 2.19 -16.91
CA THR A 76 -17.13 2.47 -18.31
C THR A 76 -16.44 3.72 -18.85
N GLY A 77 -15.86 4.54 -17.96
CA GLY A 77 -15.15 5.76 -18.29
C GLY A 77 -16.04 7.00 -18.24
N ASP A 78 -17.26 6.86 -17.72
CA ASP A 78 -18.23 7.94 -17.63
C ASP A 78 -17.91 8.86 -16.45
N LEU A 79 -18.14 10.16 -16.64
CA LEU A 79 -17.91 11.18 -15.62
C LEU A 79 -19.03 11.15 -14.57
N VAL A 80 -18.71 10.72 -13.36
CA VAL A 80 -19.66 10.65 -12.23
C VAL A 80 -19.68 11.96 -11.44
N HIS A 81 -18.52 12.55 -11.15
CA HIS A 81 -18.43 13.77 -10.34
C HIS A 81 -17.17 14.58 -10.65
N ARG A 82 -17.19 15.89 -10.34
CA ARG A 82 -16.06 16.82 -10.50
C ARG A 82 -15.89 17.71 -9.27
N VAL A 83 -14.67 17.82 -8.76
CA VAL A 83 -14.31 18.68 -7.63
C VAL A 83 -13.71 20.00 -8.12
N GLU A 84 -14.50 21.07 -8.04
CA GLU A 84 -14.17 22.39 -8.63
C GLU A 84 -13.12 23.19 -7.83
N ASP A 85 -12.99 22.95 -6.53
CA ASP A 85 -12.11 23.72 -5.63
C ASP A 85 -10.77 23.02 -5.34
N SER A 86 -10.51 21.92 -6.06
CA SER A 86 -9.27 21.17 -6.04
C SER A 86 -8.10 22.00 -6.58
N ARG A 87 -6.87 21.59 -6.22
CA ARG A 87 -5.65 22.22 -6.76
C ARG A 87 -5.51 21.83 -8.24
N SER A 88 -5.28 22.83 -9.10
CA SER A 88 -5.11 22.66 -10.55
C SER A 88 -3.70 23.04 -11.02
N GLY A 89 -3.28 22.47 -12.14
CA GLY A 89 -2.03 22.75 -12.85
C GLY A 89 -1.22 21.48 -13.17
N LEU A 90 -0.44 21.54 -14.26
CA LEU A 90 0.36 20.43 -14.81
C LEU A 90 1.38 19.80 -13.85
N HIS A 91 1.65 20.45 -12.71
CA HIS A 91 2.54 19.95 -11.66
C HIS A 91 1.81 19.38 -10.43
N CYS A 92 0.48 19.27 -10.49
CA CYS A 92 -0.33 18.72 -9.41
C CYS A 92 -0.32 17.20 -9.47
N ARG A 93 0.69 16.61 -8.82
CA ARG A 93 0.91 15.17 -8.70
C ARG A 93 0.65 14.73 -7.25
N GLY A 94 0.03 13.57 -7.07
CA GLY A 94 -0.15 12.92 -5.77
C GLY A 94 -1.01 13.70 -4.75
N PHE A 95 -1.80 14.70 -5.16
CA PHE A 95 -2.46 15.63 -4.24
C PHE A 95 -3.80 15.16 -3.67
N HIS A 96 -4.19 13.92 -3.97
CA HIS A 96 -5.43 13.33 -3.48
C HIS A 96 -5.18 11.90 -3.02
N THR A 97 -6.10 11.34 -2.25
CA THR A 97 -6.10 9.94 -1.78
C THR A 97 -7.52 9.59 -1.35
N VAL A 98 -7.84 8.31 -1.26
CA VAL A 98 -9.12 7.83 -0.73
C VAL A 98 -8.88 7.17 0.61
N ASN A 99 -9.77 7.38 1.58
CA ASN A 99 -9.68 6.74 2.88
C ASN A 99 -10.45 5.42 2.94
N SER A 100 -10.35 4.72 4.08
CA SER A 100 -11.03 3.45 4.31
C SER A 100 -12.58 3.53 4.28
N GLU A 101 -13.15 4.73 4.29
CA GLU A 101 -14.59 5.01 4.26
C GLU A 101 -15.06 5.48 2.86
N SER A 102 -14.20 5.33 1.84
CA SER A 102 -14.46 5.79 0.47
C SER A 102 -14.65 7.31 0.35
N GLU A 103 -14.16 8.08 1.32
CA GLU A 103 -14.12 9.53 1.26
C GLU A 103 -12.86 9.98 0.52
N LEU A 104 -13.00 10.98 -0.32
CA LEU A 104 -11.88 11.60 -1.02
C LEU A 104 -11.21 12.63 -0.10
N ILE A 105 -9.90 12.52 0.08
CA ILE A 105 -9.08 13.52 0.76
C ILE A 105 -8.19 14.17 -0.29
N TYR A 106 -8.21 15.50 -0.39
CA TYR A 106 -7.49 16.23 -1.44
C TYR A 106 -6.95 17.57 -0.96
N ILE A 107 -5.92 18.06 -1.66
CA ILE A 107 -5.38 19.40 -1.47
C ILE A 107 -6.24 20.40 -2.23
N HIS A 108 -6.84 21.33 -1.51
CA HIS A 108 -7.60 22.45 -2.05
C HIS A 108 -6.68 23.52 -2.64
N ARG A 109 -7.15 24.32 -3.60
CA ARG A 109 -6.41 25.42 -4.26
C ARG A 109 -5.77 26.45 -3.32
N LYS A 110 -6.34 26.65 -2.12
CA LYS A 110 -5.82 27.51 -1.04
C LYS A 110 -4.83 26.81 -0.09
N HIS A 111 -4.33 25.63 -0.43
CA HIS A 111 -3.38 24.82 0.36
C HIS A 111 -3.91 24.34 1.73
N LYS A 112 -5.23 24.12 1.83
CA LYS A 112 -5.86 23.36 2.91
C LYS A 112 -6.09 21.93 2.45
N ILE A 113 -6.25 20.98 3.37
CA ILE A 113 -6.61 19.60 3.04
C ILE A 113 -8.08 19.43 3.36
N ASN A 114 -8.86 19.13 2.33
CA ASN A 114 -10.29 18.90 2.42
C ASN A 114 -10.57 17.40 2.40
N LYS A 115 -11.74 17.04 2.91
CA LYS A 115 -12.32 15.70 2.85
C LYS A 115 -13.74 15.82 2.30
N LEU A 116 -14.03 15.11 1.21
CA LEU A 116 -15.32 15.03 0.55
C LEU A 116 -15.96 13.67 0.88
N SER A 117 -17.21 13.72 1.35
CA SER A 117 -17.98 12.54 1.73
C SER A 117 -18.22 11.59 0.55
N LYS A 118 -18.42 10.31 0.85
CA LYS A 118 -18.69 9.25 -0.16
C LYS A 118 -19.89 9.56 -1.08
N ASP A 119 -20.90 10.25 -0.57
CA ASP A 119 -22.08 10.66 -1.35
C ASP A 119 -21.86 11.94 -2.17
N MET A 120 -20.67 12.50 -2.12
CA MET A 120 -20.25 13.72 -2.82
C MET A 120 -21.02 14.98 -2.41
N LYS A 121 -21.75 14.97 -1.29
CA LYS A 121 -22.59 16.10 -0.86
C LYS A 121 -21.89 17.05 0.09
N THR A 122 -21.01 16.53 0.94
CA THR A 122 -20.44 17.30 2.06
C THR A 122 -18.93 17.38 1.93
N THR A 123 -18.40 18.59 1.91
CA THR A 123 -16.95 18.83 2.00
C THR A 123 -16.63 19.52 3.31
N ILE A 124 -15.73 18.92 4.09
CA ILE A 124 -15.16 19.54 5.30
C ILE A 124 -13.69 19.86 5.10
N THR A 125 -13.19 20.85 5.85
CA THR A 125 -11.74 21.08 5.94
C THR A 125 -11.17 20.15 7.02
N PHE A 126 -10.38 19.15 6.60
CA PHE A 126 -9.78 18.18 7.50
C PHE A 126 -8.54 18.73 8.20
N ILE A 127 -7.60 19.30 7.44
CA ILE A 127 -6.43 19.99 7.98
C ILE A 127 -6.44 21.44 7.50
N LYS A 128 -6.54 22.35 8.47
CA LYS A 128 -6.45 23.79 8.21
C LYS A 128 -5.01 24.16 7.87
N ARG A 129 -4.86 25.17 7.00
CA ARG A 129 -3.56 25.76 6.75
C ARG A 129 -3.14 26.58 7.97
N THR A 130 -2.14 26.11 8.70
CA THR A 130 -1.60 26.80 9.88
C THR A 130 -0.47 27.77 9.53
N TYR A 131 0.32 27.47 8.48
CA TYR A 131 1.46 28.29 8.07
C TYR A 131 1.38 28.67 6.59
N THR A 132 1.66 29.93 6.27
CA THR A 132 1.65 30.41 4.89
C THR A 132 2.84 29.88 4.07
N THR A 133 3.91 29.47 4.74
CA THR A 133 5.21 29.12 4.15
C THR A 133 5.37 27.64 3.79
N TRP A 134 4.67 26.73 4.46
CA TRP A 134 4.64 25.30 4.12
C TRP A 134 3.40 24.97 3.29
N ARG A 135 3.61 24.35 2.12
CA ARG A 135 2.54 23.98 1.20
C ARG A 135 2.49 22.45 1.03
N PRO A 136 1.32 21.81 1.24
CA PRO A 136 1.16 20.40 0.93
C PRO A 136 1.30 20.20 -0.58
N GLN A 137 1.98 19.13 -0.96
CA GLN A 137 2.23 18.73 -2.35
C GLN A 137 1.54 17.41 -2.67
N CYS A 138 1.66 16.42 -1.79
CA CYS A 138 1.09 15.10 -1.97
C CYS A 138 0.51 14.53 -0.68
N LEU A 139 -0.41 13.58 -0.83
CA LEU A 139 -1.18 12.92 0.22
C LEU A 139 -1.12 11.41 0.07
N TYR A 140 -1.21 10.70 1.18
CA TYR A 140 -1.45 9.26 1.20
C TYR A 140 -2.20 8.87 2.47
N TRP A 141 -3.33 8.19 2.33
CA TRP A 141 -4.05 7.60 3.45
C TRP A 141 -3.49 6.21 3.72
N SER A 142 -2.98 5.97 4.93
CA SER A 142 -2.51 4.65 5.34
C SER A 142 -3.71 3.76 5.69
N PRO A 143 -3.98 2.67 4.94
CA PRO A 143 -5.07 1.76 5.26
C PRO A 143 -4.84 0.98 6.56
N SER A 144 -3.57 0.78 6.93
CA SER A 144 -3.16 0.01 8.11
C SER A 144 -3.35 0.79 9.41
N THR A 145 -3.02 2.08 9.41
CA THR A 145 -3.07 2.94 10.61
C THR A 145 -4.29 3.84 10.65
N GLY A 146 -4.88 4.14 9.49
CA GLY A 146 -5.88 5.19 9.29
C GLY A 146 -5.31 6.60 9.44
N ASP A 147 -3.99 6.77 9.39
CA ASP A 147 -3.34 8.07 9.44
C ASP A 147 -3.16 8.64 8.02
N LEU A 148 -3.14 9.97 7.92
CA LEU A 148 -2.83 10.70 6.70
C LEU A 148 -1.36 11.11 6.68
N LEU A 149 -0.61 10.66 5.68
CA LEU A 149 0.71 11.18 5.34
C LEU A 149 0.57 12.36 4.38
N VAL A 150 1.34 13.42 4.63
CA VAL A 150 1.34 14.65 3.83
C VAL A 150 2.77 15.08 3.53
N GLY A 151 3.11 15.18 2.25
CA GLY A 151 4.34 15.79 1.78
C GLY A 151 4.19 17.29 1.72
N MET A 152 5.06 18.03 2.41
CA MET A 152 5.03 19.49 2.51
C MET A 152 6.32 20.07 1.95
N CYS A 153 6.22 21.17 1.19
CA CYS A 153 7.36 21.90 0.67
C CYS A 153 7.38 23.33 1.21
N TYR A 154 8.55 23.81 1.58
CA TYR A 154 8.80 25.18 2.03
C TYR A 154 9.07 26.08 0.84
N ILE A 155 8.25 27.12 0.68
CA ILE A 155 8.22 27.92 -0.55
C ILE A 155 9.49 28.71 -0.85
N HIS A 156 10.31 29.05 0.16
CA HIS A 156 11.45 29.95 -0.02
C HIS A 156 12.76 29.23 -0.32
N THR A 157 12.99 28.07 0.29
CA THR A 157 14.25 27.32 0.17
C THR A 157 14.10 26.05 -0.67
N GLY A 158 12.87 25.62 -0.92
CA GLY A 158 12.60 24.33 -1.55
C GLY A 158 13.00 23.13 -0.67
N THR A 159 13.11 23.31 0.65
CA THR A 159 13.22 22.18 1.58
C THR A 159 11.86 21.54 1.78
N ALA A 160 11.81 20.23 1.99
CA ALA A 160 10.56 19.52 2.18
C ALA A 160 10.59 18.61 3.42
N LYS A 161 9.39 18.17 3.82
CA LYS A 161 9.16 17.24 4.92
C LYS A 161 7.95 16.38 4.64
N VAL A 162 7.88 15.22 5.28
CA VAL A 162 6.67 14.42 5.38
C VAL A 162 6.12 14.54 6.80
N THR A 163 4.82 14.80 6.91
CA THR A 163 4.10 14.90 8.18
C THR A 163 3.00 13.86 8.25
N ARG A 164 2.85 13.20 9.40
CA ARG A 164 1.78 12.23 9.67
C ARG A 164 0.73 12.86 10.58
N TYR A 165 -0.52 12.74 10.19
CA TYR A 165 -1.68 13.19 10.95
C TYR A 165 -2.57 12.00 11.28
N ASN A 166 -3.05 11.90 12.52
CA ASN A 166 -4.02 10.87 12.89
C ASN A 166 -5.42 11.17 12.32
N GLN A 167 -6.39 10.29 12.59
CA GLN A 167 -7.78 10.42 12.15
C GLN A 167 -8.47 11.71 12.62
N SER A 168 -8.03 12.30 13.73
CA SER A 168 -8.58 13.56 14.25
C SER A 168 -7.90 14.80 13.67
N GLY A 169 -6.93 14.63 12.75
CA GLY A 169 -6.19 15.71 12.12
C GLY A 169 -5.07 16.29 13.00
N GLN A 170 -4.68 15.60 14.07
CA GLN A 170 -3.56 16.01 14.92
C GLN A 170 -2.24 15.52 14.32
N LEU A 171 -1.24 16.40 14.31
CA LEU A 171 0.11 16.08 13.85
C LEU A 171 0.80 15.15 14.85
N THR A 172 1.14 13.93 14.42
CA THR A 172 1.80 12.91 15.26
C THR A 172 3.27 12.73 14.93
N ARG A 173 3.67 12.98 13.67
CA ARG A 173 5.07 12.83 13.25
C ARG A 173 5.48 13.87 12.21
N THR A 174 6.74 14.27 12.26
CA THR A 174 7.43 15.00 11.20
C THR A 174 8.73 14.29 10.85
N ILE A 175 8.93 14.03 9.56
CA ILE A 175 10.11 13.39 8.97
C ILE A 175 10.70 14.42 8.02
N GLN A 176 11.88 14.94 8.33
CA GLN A 176 12.48 16.04 7.57
C GLN A 176 13.97 15.84 7.33
N HIS A 177 14.69 15.33 8.32
CA HIS A 177 16.13 15.19 8.28
C HIS A 177 16.53 13.72 8.45
N ASP A 178 17.66 13.37 7.86
CA ASP A 178 18.32 12.09 8.08
C ASP A 178 19.00 12.05 9.46
N ASN A 179 19.65 10.93 9.77
CA ASN A 179 20.33 10.74 11.05
C ASN A 179 21.56 11.66 11.24
N THR A 180 22.00 12.34 10.19
CA THR A 180 23.09 13.32 10.20
C THR A 180 22.60 14.77 10.23
N GLY A 181 21.28 14.98 10.24
CA GLY A 181 20.66 16.31 10.23
C GLY A 181 20.50 16.92 8.84
N ARG A 182 20.82 16.19 7.75
CA ARG A 182 20.64 16.67 6.37
C ARG A 182 19.19 16.50 5.93
N GLY A 183 18.67 17.43 5.14
CA GLY A 183 17.30 17.37 4.63
C GLY A 183 17.08 16.16 3.73
N LEU A 184 16.04 15.37 4.02
CA LEU A 184 15.68 14.17 3.28
C LEU A 184 14.97 14.46 1.95
N TYR A 185 14.16 15.51 1.94
CA TYR A 185 13.22 15.77 0.85
C TYR A 185 13.43 17.17 0.28
N ARG A 186 13.15 17.30 -1.01
CA ARG A 186 13.19 18.58 -1.72
C ARG A 186 11.87 18.94 -2.38
N TYR A 187 11.24 17.97 -3.04
CA TYR A 187 9.95 18.15 -3.69
C TYR A 187 9.21 16.82 -3.79
N PRO A 188 8.48 16.41 -2.74
CA PRO A 188 7.78 15.13 -2.72
C PRO A 188 6.61 15.16 -3.70
N HIS A 189 6.63 14.27 -4.69
CA HIS A 189 5.63 14.13 -5.74
C HIS A 189 4.52 13.15 -5.36
N TYR A 190 4.88 12.01 -4.78
CA TYR A 190 3.94 10.99 -4.31
C TYR A 190 4.48 10.34 -3.03
N ILE A 191 3.56 9.84 -2.20
CA ILE A 191 3.88 9.10 -0.98
C ILE A 191 3.08 7.81 -1.01
N THR A 192 3.68 6.75 -0.50
CA THR A 192 2.98 5.51 -0.17
C THR A 192 3.55 4.92 1.13
N GLU A 193 2.92 3.88 1.65
CA GLU A 193 3.39 3.12 2.80
C GLU A 193 3.60 1.67 2.37
N ASN A 194 4.75 1.10 2.70
CA ASN A 194 5.05 -0.29 2.43
C ASN A 194 4.47 -1.19 3.53
N ASN A 195 4.26 -2.49 3.27
CA ASN A 195 3.64 -3.42 4.22
C ASN A 195 4.49 -3.66 5.48
N ASN A 196 5.76 -3.26 5.48
CA ASN A 196 6.63 -3.23 6.66
C ASN A 196 6.46 -1.93 7.49
N GLY A 197 5.55 -1.04 7.09
CA GLY A 197 5.26 0.25 7.72
C GLY A 197 6.19 1.40 7.31
N ASP A 198 7.12 1.16 6.37
CA ASP A 198 7.98 2.22 5.87
C ASP A 198 7.21 3.27 5.09
N VAL A 199 7.61 4.52 5.24
CA VAL A 199 7.16 5.60 4.38
C VAL A 199 8.07 5.67 3.16
N VAL A 200 7.48 5.52 1.99
CA VAL A 200 8.16 5.53 0.69
C VAL A 200 7.72 6.77 -0.07
N VAL A 201 8.70 7.60 -0.47
CA VAL A 201 8.43 8.90 -1.08
C VAL A 201 9.10 8.98 -2.44
N SER A 202 8.33 9.27 -3.47
CA SER A 202 8.83 9.71 -4.77
C SER A 202 9.17 11.19 -4.67
N ASP A 203 10.45 11.53 -4.49
CA ASP A 203 10.97 12.90 -4.41
C ASP A 203 11.65 13.30 -5.73
N ARG A 204 11.87 14.59 -5.99
CA ARG A 204 12.37 15.16 -7.27
C ARG A 204 13.41 14.33 -8.06
N ARG A 205 14.33 13.62 -7.39
CA ARG A 205 15.43 12.86 -8.03
C ARG A 205 15.68 11.48 -7.42
N ALA A 206 14.84 11.04 -6.48
CA ALA A 206 15.07 9.81 -5.77
C ALA A 206 13.77 9.24 -5.20
N VAL A 207 13.72 7.92 -5.06
CA VAL A 207 12.82 7.30 -4.09
C VAL A 207 13.51 7.33 -2.74
N VAL A 208 12.91 7.98 -1.75
CA VAL A 208 13.43 8.08 -0.38
C VAL A 208 12.59 7.20 0.52
N VAL A 209 13.23 6.28 1.24
CA VAL A 209 12.56 5.34 2.14
C VAL A 209 12.98 5.59 3.58
N THR A 210 11.99 5.70 4.45
CA THR A 210 12.17 5.87 5.89
C THR A 210 11.39 4.83 6.67
N GLU A 211 11.93 4.39 7.79
CA GLU A 211 11.27 3.49 8.73
C GLU A 211 9.95 4.10 9.25
N PRO A 212 9.06 3.31 9.87
CA PRO A 212 7.87 3.85 10.54
C PRO A 212 8.20 4.97 11.54
N GLY A 213 9.36 4.86 12.20
CA GLY A 213 9.89 5.88 13.11
C GLY A 213 10.44 7.14 12.41
N GLY A 214 10.47 7.20 11.08
CA GLY A 214 11.00 8.32 10.30
C GLY A 214 12.53 8.32 10.17
N ARG A 215 13.22 7.27 10.59
CA ARG A 215 14.66 7.10 10.37
C ARG A 215 14.90 6.78 8.90
N HIS A 216 15.87 7.45 8.29
CA HIS A 216 16.28 7.15 6.91
C HIS A 216 16.81 5.72 6.78
N ARG A 217 16.30 4.99 5.77
CA ARG A 217 16.78 3.66 5.40
C ARG A 217 17.73 3.75 4.20
N PHE A 218 17.20 4.20 3.06
CA PHE A 218 17.94 4.32 1.82
C PHE A 218 17.30 5.35 0.90
N SER A 219 18.06 5.77 -0.11
CA SER A 219 17.57 6.58 -1.22
C SER A 219 18.01 5.92 -2.53
N TYR A 220 17.05 5.70 -3.43
CA TYR A 220 17.30 5.12 -4.75
C TYR A 220 17.23 6.21 -5.81
N THR A 221 18.35 6.46 -6.49
CA THR A 221 18.51 7.53 -7.49
C THR A 221 18.52 7.01 -8.93
N GLY A 222 18.09 5.77 -9.15
CA GLY A 222 18.16 5.09 -10.43
C GLY A 222 19.41 4.20 -10.58
N PRO A 223 19.53 3.46 -11.69
CA PRO A 223 20.66 2.59 -11.96
C PRO A 223 21.99 3.35 -11.99
N PRO A 224 23.11 2.76 -11.50
CA PRO A 224 24.43 3.41 -11.53
C PRO A 224 24.90 3.82 -12.93
N SER A 225 24.49 3.07 -13.95
CA SER A 225 24.80 3.32 -15.37
C SER A 225 23.82 4.27 -16.07
N GLY A 226 22.78 4.74 -15.38
CA GLY A 226 21.68 5.52 -15.95
C GLY A 226 21.86 7.04 -15.85
N LEU A 227 21.00 7.78 -16.55
CA LEU A 227 20.91 9.24 -16.53
C LEU A 227 20.27 9.81 -15.23
N GLY A 228 20.28 9.04 -14.14
CA GLY A 228 19.52 9.29 -12.90
C GLY A 228 18.02 8.96 -13.02
N LEU A 229 17.29 9.11 -11.92
CA LEU A 229 15.86 8.81 -11.82
C LEU A 229 15.02 10.09 -11.87
N GLU A 230 13.92 10.06 -12.64
CA GLU A 230 12.84 11.04 -12.53
C GLU A 230 11.58 10.35 -11.99
N PRO A 231 11.47 10.17 -10.67
CA PRO A 231 10.41 9.34 -10.12
C PRO A 231 9.05 10.06 -10.19
N GLY A 232 8.04 9.32 -10.65
CA GLY A 232 6.65 9.72 -10.75
C GLY A 232 5.79 8.93 -9.77
N GLY A 233 4.65 8.42 -10.25
CA GLY A 233 3.75 7.59 -9.45
C GLY A 233 4.47 6.41 -8.79
N ILE A 234 4.07 6.10 -7.56
CA ILE A 234 4.71 5.08 -6.73
C ILE A 234 3.66 4.26 -5.99
N CYS A 235 3.86 2.96 -5.91
CA CYS A 235 3.04 2.04 -5.13
C CYS A 235 3.88 0.87 -4.60
N THR A 236 3.27 0.05 -3.76
CA THR A 236 3.87 -1.15 -3.19
C THR A 236 2.98 -2.35 -3.45
N ASP A 237 3.59 -3.53 -3.61
CA ASP A 237 2.86 -4.80 -3.76
C ASP A 237 2.77 -5.56 -2.42
N ALA A 238 2.08 -6.70 -2.42
CA ALA A 238 1.91 -7.55 -1.23
C ALA A 238 3.24 -8.16 -0.70
N LEU A 239 4.28 -8.22 -1.54
CA LEU A 239 5.61 -8.71 -1.20
C LEU A 239 6.55 -7.61 -0.69
N SER A 240 6.04 -6.39 -0.54
CA SER A 240 6.80 -5.21 -0.16
C SER A 240 7.79 -4.71 -1.19
N HIS A 241 7.61 -5.09 -2.46
CA HIS A 241 8.31 -4.44 -3.55
C HIS A 241 7.79 -3.02 -3.74
N ILE A 242 8.68 -2.14 -4.16
CA ILE A 242 8.40 -0.75 -4.47
C ILE A 242 8.41 -0.61 -6.00
N LEU A 243 7.27 -0.23 -6.56
CA LEU A 243 7.11 0.05 -7.98
C LEU A 243 7.08 1.57 -8.17
N VAL A 244 8.01 2.09 -8.98
CA VAL A 244 8.11 3.51 -9.27
C VAL A 244 8.17 3.75 -10.78
N TYR A 245 7.34 4.65 -11.28
CA TYR A 245 7.44 5.12 -12.65
C TYR A 245 8.66 6.05 -12.78
N ASP A 246 9.55 5.76 -13.71
CA ASP A 246 10.67 6.63 -14.08
C ASP A 246 10.32 7.41 -15.34
N GLY A 247 10.04 8.70 -15.19
CA GLY A 247 9.70 9.61 -16.27
C GLY A 247 10.81 9.80 -17.30
N ARG A 248 12.07 9.52 -16.93
CA ARG A 248 13.21 9.66 -17.83
C ARG A 248 13.29 8.53 -18.83
N THR A 249 13.18 7.30 -18.35
CA THR A 249 13.20 6.09 -19.20
C THR A 249 11.81 5.71 -19.71
N LYS A 250 10.75 6.30 -19.14
CA LYS A 250 9.34 5.96 -19.36
C LYS A 250 9.02 4.49 -19.05
N THR A 251 9.66 3.97 -18.00
CA THR A 251 9.49 2.58 -17.54
C THR A 251 9.04 2.55 -16.09
N VAL A 252 8.50 1.42 -15.64
CA VAL A 252 8.29 1.15 -14.21
C VAL A 252 9.49 0.36 -13.71
N GLN A 253 10.14 0.88 -12.68
CA GLN A 253 11.21 0.19 -11.98
C GLN A 253 10.65 -0.49 -10.74
N MET A 254 11.06 -1.74 -10.53
CA MET A 254 10.70 -2.54 -9.37
C MET A 254 11.92 -2.75 -8.50
N LEU A 255 11.80 -2.37 -7.23
CA LEU A 255 12.81 -2.54 -6.20
C LEU A 255 12.26 -3.51 -5.16
N ASP A 256 13.12 -4.32 -4.57
CA ASP A 256 12.78 -5.03 -3.35
C ASP A 256 12.60 -4.03 -2.18
N LYS A 257 12.13 -4.55 -1.05
CA LYS A 257 11.91 -3.77 0.19
C LYS A 257 13.16 -3.08 0.74
N ASP A 258 14.35 -3.48 0.29
CA ASP A 258 15.66 -3.01 0.74
C ASP A 258 16.35 -2.13 -0.32
N GLY A 259 15.69 -1.89 -1.46
CA GLY A 259 16.13 -0.99 -2.53
C GLY A 259 16.96 -1.65 -3.63
N THR A 260 17.07 -2.98 -3.65
CA THR A 260 17.77 -3.72 -4.71
C THR A 260 16.85 -3.95 -5.90
N ARG A 261 17.37 -3.82 -7.12
CA ARG A 261 16.58 -4.04 -8.34
C ARG A 261 16.50 -5.53 -8.67
N GLU A 262 15.30 -6.03 -8.95
CA GLU A 262 15.14 -7.37 -9.53
C GLU A 262 15.46 -7.34 -11.04
N GLY A 263 16.27 -8.30 -11.52
CA GLY A 263 16.55 -8.51 -12.95
C GLY A 263 17.69 -7.66 -13.57
N GLY A 264 18.78 -7.40 -12.84
CA GLY A 264 20.06 -6.89 -13.40
C GLY A 264 21.14 -7.97 -13.47
N PRO A 265 22.20 -7.82 -14.29
CA PRO A 265 23.19 -8.87 -14.48
C PRO A 265 23.97 -9.08 -13.16
N GLY A 266 23.68 -10.19 -12.49
CA GLY A 266 24.37 -10.69 -11.32
C GLY A 266 24.61 -12.20 -11.49
N GLN A 267 25.83 -12.63 -11.13
CA GLN A 267 26.42 -13.96 -11.36
C GLN A 267 25.54 -15.17 -10.99
N PRO A 268 25.76 -16.33 -11.65
CA PRO A 268 25.05 -17.57 -11.33
C PRO A 268 25.53 -18.13 -9.99
N THR A 269 24.65 -18.14 -8.99
CA THR A 269 24.83 -18.98 -7.80
C THR A 269 24.33 -20.38 -8.13
N THR A 270 25.23 -21.36 -7.90
CA THR A 270 25.06 -22.78 -8.17
C THR A 270 23.79 -23.33 -7.53
N GLY A 271 22.93 -23.94 -8.34
CA GLY A 271 21.67 -24.54 -7.92
C GLY A 271 21.87 -25.80 -7.09
N THR A 272 21.23 -25.84 -5.93
CA THR A 272 20.82 -27.06 -5.25
C THR A 272 19.29 -27.17 -5.35
N ARG A 273 18.82 -28.36 -5.75
CA ARG A 273 17.42 -28.74 -5.93
C ARG A 273 16.60 -28.45 -4.65
N PRO A 274 15.38 -27.88 -4.74
CA PRO A 274 14.47 -27.86 -3.60
C PRO A 274 13.98 -29.28 -3.29
N ARG A 275 13.97 -29.65 -2.01
CA ARG A 275 13.26 -30.85 -1.52
C ARG A 275 11.77 -30.56 -1.43
N GLU A 276 10.97 -31.53 -1.86
CA GLU A 276 9.51 -31.58 -1.72
C GLU A 276 9.08 -31.41 -0.27
N GLY A 277 8.04 -30.61 -0.03
CA GLY A 277 7.43 -30.56 1.30
C GLY A 277 6.39 -29.47 1.54
N GLU A 278 5.35 -29.36 0.70
CA GLU A 278 4.00 -28.96 1.15
C GLU A 278 2.98 -29.30 0.04
N SER A 279 2.06 -30.24 0.32
CA SER A 279 1.11 -30.74 -0.68
C SER A 279 0.07 -29.66 -1.07
N LYS A 280 -0.44 -29.70 -2.31
CA LYS A 280 -1.54 -28.82 -2.81
C LYS A 280 -2.75 -28.75 -1.86
N SER A 281 -2.97 -29.76 -1.01
CA SER A 281 -4.06 -29.78 -0.03
C SER A 281 -3.86 -28.82 1.15
N GLY A 282 -2.60 -28.56 1.56
CA GLY A 282 -2.27 -27.72 2.71
C GLY A 282 -2.53 -26.24 2.46
N TYR A 283 -2.15 -25.73 1.28
CA TYR A 283 -2.42 -24.34 0.89
C TYR A 283 -3.91 -24.03 0.79
N LYS A 284 -4.69 -24.95 0.22
CA LYS A 284 -6.14 -24.77 0.09
C LYS A 284 -6.82 -24.67 1.45
N ALA A 285 -6.52 -25.60 2.35
CA ALA A 285 -7.09 -25.60 3.70
C ALA A 285 -6.69 -24.34 4.49
N ARG A 286 -5.42 -23.92 4.42
CA ARG A 286 -4.95 -22.71 5.10
C ARG A 286 -5.57 -21.43 4.53
N LEU A 287 -5.70 -21.35 3.20
CA LEU A 287 -6.37 -20.23 2.54
C LEU A 287 -7.83 -20.14 2.96
N GLU A 288 -8.56 -21.26 2.95
CA GLU A 288 -9.96 -21.34 3.35
C GLU A 288 -10.15 -20.91 4.81
N GLN A 289 -9.31 -21.40 5.73
CA GLN A 289 -9.30 -20.96 7.13
C GLN A 289 -9.06 -19.45 7.29
N LEU A 290 -8.07 -18.90 6.59
CA LEU A 290 -7.77 -17.47 6.67
C LEU A 290 -8.86 -16.61 6.04
N SER A 291 -9.45 -17.04 4.92
CA SER A 291 -10.56 -16.36 4.26
C SER A 291 -11.81 -16.34 5.16
N THR A 292 -12.19 -17.47 5.76
CA THR A 292 -13.30 -17.51 6.74
C THR A 292 -13.00 -16.62 7.96
N ALA A 293 -11.77 -16.63 8.45
CA ALA A 293 -11.38 -15.75 9.56
C ALA A 293 -11.46 -14.26 9.16
N LEU A 294 -11.05 -13.90 7.94
CA LEU A 294 -11.17 -12.51 7.44
C LEU A 294 -12.64 -12.09 7.31
N GLU A 295 -13.52 -12.98 6.86
CA GLU A 295 -14.97 -12.71 6.81
C GLU A 295 -15.56 -12.47 8.20
N LEU A 296 -15.16 -13.28 9.19
CA LEU A 296 -15.59 -13.10 10.57
C LEU A 296 -15.11 -11.75 11.13
N GLU A 297 -13.86 -11.36 10.90
CA GLU A 297 -13.36 -10.05 11.35
C GLU A 297 -14.05 -8.89 10.63
N ARG A 298 -14.39 -9.04 9.35
CA ARG A 298 -15.19 -8.04 8.62
C ARG A 298 -16.59 -7.88 9.20
N ALA A 299 -17.22 -8.98 9.64
CA ALA A 299 -18.51 -8.93 10.32
C ALA A 299 -18.42 -8.16 11.64
N LYS A 300 -17.41 -8.44 12.47
CA LYS A 300 -17.17 -7.68 13.71
C LYS A 300 -16.95 -6.19 13.45
N LEU A 301 -16.19 -5.84 12.41
CA LEU A 301 -15.99 -4.46 12.00
C LEU A 301 -17.31 -3.76 11.66
N SER A 302 -18.19 -4.44 10.92
CA SER A 302 -19.52 -3.94 10.59
C SER A 302 -20.36 -3.70 11.85
N ASP A 303 -20.34 -4.64 12.80
CA ASP A 303 -21.08 -4.52 14.06
C ASP A 303 -20.57 -3.37 14.93
N LEU A 304 -19.25 -3.21 15.05
CA LEU A 304 -18.60 -2.10 15.76
C LEU A 304 -18.93 -0.75 15.12
N GLN A 305 -18.92 -0.65 13.79
CA GLN A 305 -19.33 0.56 13.08
C GLN A 305 -20.79 0.92 13.38
N GLY A 306 -21.70 -0.05 13.29
CA GLY A 306 -23.10 0.15 13.64
C GLY A 306 -23.31 0.53 15.12
N ALA A 307 -22.51 -0.02 16.03
CA ALA A 307 -22.55 0.35 17.45
C ALA A 307 -22.11 1.81 17.67
N ILE A 308 -21.04 2.26 17.02
CA ILE A 308 -20.56 3.64 17.09
C ILE A 308 -21.62 4.61 16.57
N GLU A 309 -22.26 4.30 15.43
CA GLU A 309 -23.34 5.11 14.87
C GLU A 309 -24.52 5.25 15.84
N ARG A 310 -24.96 4.14 16.45
CA ARG A 310 -26.05 4.15 17.46
C ARG A 310 -25.71 5.00 18.68
N VAL A 311 -24.46 4.93 19.15
CA VAL A 311 -24.02 5.69 20.34
C VAL A 311 -23.87 7.17 20.00
N THR A 312 -23.41 7.51 18.80
CA THR A 312 -23.22 8.91 18.36
C THR A 312 -24.51 9.62 17.97
N ALA A 313 -25.57 8.89 17.57
CA ALA A 313 -26.87 9.45 17.23
C ALA A 313 -27.68 9.99 18.43
N VAL A 314 -27.27 9.70 19.67
CA VAL A 314 -27.96 10.14 20.89
C VAL A 314 -27.15 11.23 21.59
N ASN A 315 -27.79 12.33 22.02
CA ASN A 315 -27.17 13.51 22.63
C ASN A 315 -26.05 13.16 23.65
N GLN A 316 -24.89 13.79 23.48
CA GLN A 316 -23.64 13.40 24.15
C GLN A 316 -23.60 13.82 25.63
N THR A 317 -23.58 12.84 26.54
CA THR A 317 -23.14 13.00 27.94
C THR A 317 -21.68 12.56 28.07
N SER A 318 -20.97 13.02 29.12
CA SER A 318 -19.54 12.72 29.35
C SER A 318 -19.22 11.20 29.35
N GLU A 319 -20.11 10.40 29.93
CA GLU A 319 -19.99 8.94 29.99
C GLU A 319 -20.05 8.29 28.61
N ARG A 320 -20.90 8.80 27.70
CA ARG A 320 -21.03 8.27 26.33
C ARG A 320 -19.89 8.69 25.42
N VAL A 321 -19.24 9.83 25.68
CA VAL A 321 -18.02 10.23 24.98
C VAL A 321 -16.90 9.23 25.28
N TRP A 322 -16.77 8.79 26.54
CA TRP A 322 -15.81 7.76 26.91
C TRP A 322 -16.11 6.42 26.22
N THR A 323 -17.37 5.95 26.24
CA THR A 323 -17.79 4.73 25.53
C THR A 323 -17.49 4.79 24.04
N THR A 324 -17.74 5.94 23.40
CA THR A 324 -17.47 6.13 21.97
C THR A 324 -15.98 6.04 21.65
N ASN A 325 -15.11 6.56 22.53
CA ASN A 325 -13.66 6.46 22.33
C ASN A 325 -13.16 5.02 22.46
N VAL A 326 -13.67 4.27 23.45
CA VAL A 326 -13.34 2.83 23.61
C VAL A 326 -13.71 2.03 22.37
N LEU A 327 -14.93 2.22 21.84
CA LEU A 327 -15.37 1.54 20.62
C LEU A 327 -14.55 1.93 19.39
N LYS A 328 -14.08 3.17 19.29
CA LYS A 328 -13.20 3.62 18.21
C LYS A 328 -11.81 3.00 18.29
N ASP A 329 -11.27 2.84 19.50
CA ASP A 329 -9.99 2.17 19.71
C ASP A 329 -10.10 0.67 19.36
N GLU A 330 -11.20 0.02 19.74
CA GLU A 330 -11.50 -1.37 19.36
C GLU A 330 -11.66 -1.54 17.84
N LEU A 331 -12.40 -0.64 17.19
CA LEU A 331 -12.52 -0.60 15.73
C LEU A 331 -11.15 -0.46 15.05
N LYS A 332 -10.24 0.33 15.62
CA LYS A 332 -8.88 0.49 15.08
C LYS A 332 -8.08 -0.81 15.18
N GLN A 333 -8.17 -1.52 16.31
CA GLN A 333 -7.49 -2.81 16.47
C GLN A 333 -8.04 -3.85 15.49
N GLU A 334 -9.36 -3.96 15.37
CA GLU A 334 -9.97 -4.93 14.46
C GLU A 334 -9.66 -4.63 12.97
N ARG A 335 -9.53 -3.34 12.60
CA ARG A 335 -9.09 -2.95 11.24
C ARG A 335 -7.66 -3.42 10.96
N LEU A 336 -6.77 -3.31 11.94
CA LEU A 336 -5.39 -3.79 11.84
C LEU A 336 -5.33 -5.31 11.65
N VAL A 337 -6.13 -6.06 12.42
CA VAL A 337 -6.25 -7.52 12.31
C VAL A 337 -6.76 -7.93 10.93
N CYS A 338 -7.82 -7.29 10.44
CA CYS A 338 -8.33 -7.51 9.08
C CYS A 338 -7.27 -7.28 8.00
N HIS A 339 -6.50 -6.19 8.12
CA HIS A 339 -5.45 -5.88 7.16
C HIS A 339 -4.33 -6.94 7.19
N GLN A 340 -3.93 -7.39 8.37
CA GLN A 340 -2.90 -8.42 8.52
C GLN A 340 -3.35 -9.76 7.92
N LYS A 341 -4.58 -10.19 8.19
CA LYS A 341 -5.16 -11.41 7.59
C LYS A 341 -5.26 -11.31 6.07
N LYS A 342 -5.67 -10.15 5.55
CA LYS A 342 -5.71 -9.92 4.09
C LYS A 342 -4.32 -10.04 3.47
N ASN A 343 -3.30 -9.40 4.06
CA ASN A 343 -1.93 -9.49 3.58
C ASN A 343 -1.38 -10.93 3.61
N GLU A 344 -1.77 -11.74 4.59
CA GLU A 344 -1.42 -13.17 4.63
C GLU A 344 -2.10 -13.98 3.53
N ILE A 345 -3.40 -13.73 3.27
CA ILE A 345 -4.12 -14.36 2.16
C ILE A 345 -3.45 -14.00 0.84
N ASP A 346 -3.17 -12.72 0.60
CA ASP A 346 -2.56 -12.24 -0.64
C ASP A 346 -1.18 -12.90 -0.87
N LYS A 347 -0.37 -13.05 0.19
CA LYS A 347 0.91 -13.78 0.14
C LYS A 347 0.74 -15.26 -0.23
N ILE A 348 -0.23 -15.95 0.38
CA ILE A 348 -0.49 -17.36 0.10
C ILE A 348 -1.00 -17.56 -1.33
N GLN A 349 -1.86 -16.66 -1.81
CA GLN A 349 -2.37 -16.70 -3.19
C GLN A 349 -1.24 -16.50 -4.21
N LEU A 350 -0.32 -15.58 -3.94
CA LEU A 350 0.87 -15.36 -4.78
C LEU A 350 1.79 -16.59 -4.80
N GLN A 351 2.09 -17.17 -3.63
CA GLN A 351 2.86 -18.43 -3.56
C GLN A 351 2.21 -19.56 -4.37
N LYS A 352 0.88 -19.69 -4.30
CA LYS A 352 0.14 -20.69 -5.09
C LYS A 352 0.25 -20.42 -6.60
N LEU A 353 0.15 -19.15 -7.02
CA LEU A 353 0.31 -18.75 -8.42
C LEU A 353 1.71 -19.09 -8.95
N ASP A 354 2.76 -18.79 -8.18
CA ASP A 354 4.14 -19.08 -8.58
C ASP A 354 4.41 -20.58 -8.69
N ILE A 355 3.90 -21.38 -7.74
CA ILE A 355 3.98 -22.85 -7.81
C ILE A 355 3.26 -23.37 -9.06
N THR A 356 2.05 -22.86 -9.35
CA THR A 356 1.26 -23.31 -10.51
C THR A 356 1.97 -23.00 -11.82
N ARG A 357 2.51 -21.78 -11.98
CA ARG A 357 3.30 -21.39 -13.15
C ARG A 357 4.57 -22.23 -13.32
N HIS A 358 5.22 -22.62 -12.23
CA HIS A 358 6.40 -23.51 -12.29
C HIS A 358 6.04 -24.89 -12.87
N TYR A 359 4.93 -25.48 -12.42
CA TYR A 359 4.45 -26.76 -12.95
C TYR A 359 4.02 -26.69 -14.42
N GLU A 360 3.39 -25.58 -14.84
CA GLU A 360 3.02 -25.36 -16.25
C GLU A 360 4.28 -25.24 -17.13
N HIS A 361 5.28 -24.48 -16.68
CA HIS A 361 6.54 -24.37 -17.41
C HIS A 361 7.29 -25.70 -17.53
N GLU A 362 7.36 -26.50 -16.46
CA GLU A 362 7.95 -27.85 -16.53
C GLU A 362 7.14 -28.78 -17.43
N HIS A 363 5.80 -28.69 -17.40
CA HIS A 363 4.92 -29.46 -18.28
C HIS A 363 5.16 -29.11 -19.77
N ASP A 364 5.32 -27.84 -20.09
CA ASP A 364 5.59 -27.38 -21.46
C ASP A 364 6.97 -27.85 -21.94
N GLN A 365 8.00 -27.78 -21.08
CA GLN A 365 9.33 -28.33 -21.39
C GLN A 365 9.28 -29.85 -21.62
N VAL A 366 8.56 -30.60 -20.78
CA VAL A 366 8.38 -32.05 -20.95
C VAL A 366 7.61 -32.37 -22.23
N SER A 367 6.62 -31.55 -22.59
CA SER A 367 5.84 -31.72 -23.82
C SER A 367 6.69 -31.46 -25.07
N GLN A 368 7.54 -30.42 -25.03
CA GLN A 368 8.49 -30.13 -26.11
C GLN A 368 9.55 -31.24 -26.27
N LEU A 369 10.11 -31.74 -25.17
CA LEU A 369 11.08 -32.85 -25.23
C LEU A 369 10.45 -34.14 -25.75
N LYS A 370 9.17 -34.38 -25.47
CA LYS A 370 8.42 -35.53 -26.02
C LYS A 370 8.20 -35.39 -27.52
N SER A 371 7.84 -34.22 -28.02
CA SER A 371 7.64 -34.00 -29.46
C SER A 371 8.96 -34.08 -30.24
N GLU A 372 10.06 -33.56 -29.71
CA GLU A 372 11.40 -33.70 -30.30
C GLU A 372 11.86 -35.17 -30.33
N HIS A 373 11.57 -35.94 -29.28
CA HIS A 373 11.88 -37.37 -29.24
C HIS A 373 11.02 -38.20 -30.21
N GLU A 374 9.75 -37.84 -30.43
CA GLU A 374 8.92 -38.47 -31.46
C GLU A 374 9.42 -38.14 -32.87
N LEU A 375 9.85 -36.91 -33.13
CA LEU A 375 10.44 -36.49 -34.40
C LEU A 375 11.76 -37.21 -34.70
N LEU A 376 12.56 -37.53 -33.67
CA LEU A 376 13.79 -38.32 -33.81
C LEU A 376 13.53 -39.83 -33.97
N ARG A 377 12.33 -40.31 -33.66
CA ARG A 377 11.92 -41.72 -33.86
C ARG A 377 11.30 -41.99 -35.23
N SER A 378 10.69 -40.98 -35.85
CA SER A 378 10.17 -41.03 -37.23
C SER A 378 11.29 -40.85 -38.24
#